data_AF-A0A2J0YT48-F1
#
_entry.id   AF-A0A2J0YT48-F1
#
_cell.length_a   1.000
_cell.length_b   1.000
_cell.length_c   1.000
_cell.angle_alpha   90.00
_cell.angle_beta   90.00
_cell.angle_gamma   90.00
#
_symmetry.space_group_name_H-M   'P 1'
#
loop_
_entity.id
_entity.type
_entity.pdbx_description
1 polymer ?
#
loop_
_entity_poly.entity_id
_entity_poly.type
_entity_poly.pdbx_seq_one_letter_code
_entity_poly.pdbx_strand_id
1 'polypeptide(L)'
;MTTKSIAVEADVATETATPDSPASGFDPGGSWSQISFVVETCDVLTVGGAAVAWKASATFAYTGTQGGTSTATSPPSSVSLTGSSSGLIGEGQPLLRDGDSAKDSFGNKIKVSASGPLRSD
;
A
#
# COMPACT_ATOMS: atom_id res chain seq x y z
N MET A 1 16.16 11.53 20.37
CA MET A 1 15.50 11.24 19.07
C MET A 1 15.22 9.75 19.05
N THR A 2 13.97 9.32 18.86
CA THR A 2 13.63 7.90 18.79
C THR A 2 13.94 7.40 17.38
N THR A 3 14.83 6.42 17.25
CA THR A 3 15.13 5.78 15.97
C THR A 3 13.97 4.88 15.56
N LYS A 4 13.40 5.14 14.39
CA LYS A 4 12.39 4.26 13.78
C LYS A 4 13.06 3.02 13.21
N SER A 5 12.41 1.87 13.37
CA SER A 5 12.79 0.61 12.73
C SER A 5 12.74 0.71 11.21
N ILE A 6 13.62 0.00 10.52
CA ILE A 6 13.60 -0.15 9.06
C ILE A 6 12.73 -1.36 8.72
N ALA A 7 11.91 -1.21 7.69
CA ALA A 7 10.98 -2.25 7.28
C ALA A 7 11.63 -3.34 6.43
N VAL A 8 11.17 -4.57 6.61
CA VAL A 8 11.29 -5.65 5.63
C VAL A 8 9.97 -5.81 4.87
N GLU A 9 9.95 -6.64 3.83
CA GLU A 9 8.74 -6.91 3.03
C GLU A 9 7.55 -7.35 3.92
N ALA A 10 7.79 -8.22 4.90
CA ALA A 10 6.75 -8.71 5.81
C ALA A 10 6.15 -7.65 6.74
N ASP A 11 6.78 -6.47 6.87
CA ASP A 11 6.26 -5.35 7.66
C ASP A 11 5.29 -4.45 6.85
N VAL A 12 5.19 -4.67 5.53
CA VAL A 12 4.31 -3.93 4.64
C VAL A 12 2.95 -4.63 4.58
N ALA A 13 1.89 -3.87 4.82
CA ALA A 13 0.53 -4.37 4.72
C ALA A 13 -0.36 -3.40 3.96
N THR A 14 -1.32 -3.91 3.19
CA THR A 14 -2.40 -3.10 2.65
C THR A 14 -3.64 -3.13 3.53
N GLU A 15 -4.36 -2.00 3.50
CA GLU A 15 -5.71 -1.88 4.03
C GLU A 15 -6.60 -1.35 2.92
N THR A 16 -7.64 -2.09 2.61
CA THR A 16 -8.63 -1.67 1.63
C THR A 16 -9.73 -0.89 2.31
N ALA A 17 -10.11 0.25 1.74
CA ALA A 17 -11.30 0.96 2.18
C ALA A 17 -12.54 0.38 1.50
N THR A 18 -13.63 0.29 2.25
CA THR A 18 -14.96 0.17 1.65
C THR A 18 -15.34 1.54 1.11
N PRO A 19 -15.60 1.71 -0.19
CA PRO A 19 -15.94 3.01 -0.73
C PRO A 19 -17.33 3.43 -0.22
N ASP A 20 -17.40 4.44 0.66
CA ASP A 20 -18.68 5.07 1.10
C ASP A 20 -19.44 5.74 -0.05
N SER A 21 -18.68 6.19 -1.05
CA SER A 21 -19.17 6.58 -2.36
C SER A 21 -18.22 5.95 -3.35
N PRO A 22 -18.71 5.16 -4.31
CA PRO A 22 -17.83 4.66 -5.32
C PRO A 22 -17.33 5.88 -6.12
N ALA A 23 -16.10 5.81 -6.64
CA ALA A 23 -15.40 6.94 -7.27
C ALA A 23 -16.26 7.74 -8.25
N SER A 24 -15.79 8.93 -8.64
CA SER A 24 -16.21 9.54 -9.90
C SER A 24 -16.09 8.50 -11.03
N GLY A 25 -17.22 8.01 -11.55
CA GLY A 25 -17.28 6.94 -12.54
C GLY A 25 -18.13 5.71 -12.14
N PHE A 26 -18.61 5.67 -10.92
CA PHE A 26 -19.52 4.62 -10.47
C PHE A 26 -20.95 5.14 -10.30
N ASP A 27 -21.92 4.27 -10.51
CA ASP A 27 -23.33 4.60 -10.33
C ASP A 27 -23.63 4.77 -8.82
N PRO A 28 -24.03 5.96 -8.36
CA PRO A 28 -24.38 6.20 -6.96
C PRO A 28 -25.60 5.39 -6.50
N GLY A 29 -26.38 4.80 -7.41
CA GLY A 29 -27.48 3.89 -7.11
C GLY A 29 -27.11 2.40 -7.07
N GLY A 30 -25.85 2.04 -7.40
CA GLY A 30 -25.39 0.66 -7.47
C GLY A 30 -24.95 0.09 -6.11
N SER A 31 -25.21 -1.20 -5.86
CA SER A 31 -24.58 -1.93 -4.75
C SER A 31 -23.20 -2.40 -5.19
N TRP A 32 -22.17 -1.84 -4.56
CA TRP A 32 -20.78 -2.21 -4.80
C TRP A 32 -20.27 -3.10 -3.67
N SER A 33 -19.57 -4.16 -4.01
CA SER A 33 -18.99 -5.10 -3.06
C SER A 33 -17.54 -5.28 -3.41
N GLN A 34 -16.68 -5.13 -2.42
CA GLN A 34 -15.25 -5.22 -2.65
C GLN A 34 -14.89 -6.59 -3.25
N ILE A 35 -14.30 -6.60 -4.45
CA ILE A 35 -13.49 -7.73 -4.89
C ILE A 35 -12.06 -7.36 -4.55
N SER A 36 -11.55 -7.97 -3.49
CA SER A 36 -10.20 -7.77 -3.00
C SER A 36 -9.18 -8.38 -3.96
N PHE A 37 -9.01 -7.79 -5.15
CA PHE A 37 -7.79 -8.01 -5.92
C PHE A 37 -6.81 -6.94 -5.49
N VAL A 38 -5.89 -7.34 -4.61
CA VAL A 38 -4.73 -6.54 -4.24
C VAL A 38 -3.52 -7.19 -4.88
N VAL A 39 -2.85 -6.48 -5.78
CA VAL A 39 -1.50 -6.85 -6.21
C VAL A 39 -0.55 -6.01 -5.38
N GLU A 40 0.09 -6.65 -4.39
CA GLU A 40 1.14 -6.04 -3.60
C GLU A 40 2.49 -6.35 -4.24
N THR A 41 3.31 -5.33 -4.42
CA THR A 41 4.72 -5.48 -4.78
C THR A 41 5.55 -4.70 -3.79
N CYS A 42 6.65 -5.30 -3.34
CA CYS A 42 7.62 -4.65 -2.49
C CYS A 42 9.00 -4.77 -3.13
N ASP A 43 9.64 -3.62 -3.37
CA ASP A 43 11.02 -3.58 -3.84
C ASP A 43 11.94 -3.53 -2.62
N VAL A 44 12.93 -4.43 -2.62
CA VAL A 44 13.92 -4.58 -1.55
C VAL A 44 15.32 -4.26 -2.03
N LEU A 45 16.18 -3.83 -1.11
CA LEU A 45 17.61 -3.65 -1.30
C LEU A 45 18.36 -4.44 -0.24
N THR A 46 19.61 -4.80 -0.49
CA THR A 46 20.46 -5.41 0.54
C THR A 46 21.29 -4.33 1.21
N VAL A 47 21.12 -4.13 2.52
CA VAL A 47 21.89 -3.16 3.33
C VAL A 47 22.52 -3.91 4.48
N GLY A 48 23.86 -3.95 4.52
CA GLY A 48 24.59 -4.66 5.58
C GLY A 48 24.25 -6.15 5.67
N GLY A 49 23.96 -6.80 4.54
CA GLY A 49 23.59 -8.23 4.48
C GLY A 49 22.08 -8.51 4.61
N ALA A 50 21.29 -7.54 5.10
CA ALA A 50 19.85 -7.72 5.28
C ALA A 50 19.04 -7.16 4.10
N ALA A 51 17.99 -7.87 3.68
CA ALA A 51 17.02 -7.38 2.70
C ALA A 51 16.03 -6.40 3.37
N VAL A 52 15.98 -5.17 2.86
CA VAL A 52 15.19 -4.07 3.43
C VAL A 52 14.26 -3.49 2.38
N ALA A 53 13.03 -3.15 2.77
CA ALA A 53 12.05 -2.57 1.87
C ALA A 53 12.33 -1.07 1.68
N TRP A 54 12.31 -0.60 0.42
CA TRP A 54 12.46 0.83 0.10
C TRP A 54 11.26 1.39 -0.67
N LYS A 55 10.46 0.51 -1.30
CA LYS A 55 9.24 0.86 -1.97
C LYS A 55 8.21 -0.25 -1.86
N ALA A 56 6.95 0.14 -1.76
CA ALA A 56 5.80 -0.74 -1.84
C ALA A 56 4.75 -0.12 -2.76
N SER A 57 4.07 -0.94 -3.54
CA SER A 57 2.91 -0.52 -4.32
C SER A 57 1.82 -1.56 -4.27
N ALA A 58 0.58 -1.07 -4.30
CA ALA A 58 -0.60 -1.90 -4.24
C ALA A 58 -1.61 -1.40 -5.28
N THR A 59 -2.14 -2.32 -6.08
CA THR A 59 -3.25 -2.01 -6.99
C THR A 59 -4.52 -2.67 -6.49
N PHE A 60 -5.60 -1.89 -6.41
CA PHE A 60 -6.91 -2.25 -5.91
C PHE A 60 -7.93 -2.18 -7.03
N ALA A 61 -8.83 -3.17 -7.10
CA ALA A 61 -10.02 -3.12 -7.93
C ALA A 61 -11.26 -3.42 -7.07
N TYR A 62 -12.43 -3.05 -7.56
CA TYR A 62 -13.72 -3.35 -6.92
C TYR A 62 -14.65 -3.94 -7.96
N THR A 63 -15.65 -4.70 -7.53
CA THR A 63 -16.78 -4.99 -8.41
C THR A 63 -18.09 -4.61 -7.76
N GLY A 64 -19.14 -4.63 -8.55
CA GLY A 64 -20.46 -4.26 -8.07
C GLY A 64 -21.46 -4.33 -9.17
N THR A 65 -22.63 -3.77 -8.90
CA THR A 65 -23.73 -3.76 -9.85
C THR A 65 -23.89 -2.34 -10.40
N GLN A 66 -23.77 -2.18 -11.71
CA GLN A 66 -24.05 -0.95 -12.42
C GLN A 66 -25.49 -0.98 -12.96
N GLY A 67 -26.29 0.04 -12.66
CA GLY A 67 -27.69 0.11 -13.10
C GLY A 67 -28.61 -0.98 -12.53
N GLY A 68 -28.23 -1.62 -11.42
CA GLY A 68 -29.05 -2.61 -10.72
C GLY A 68 -29.10 -4.02 -11.33
N THR A 69 -28.49 -4.25 -12.51
CA THR A 69 -28.53 -5.57 -13.19
C THR A 69 -27.20 -6.09 -13.71
N SER A 70 -26.19 -5.24 -13.92
CA SER A 70 -24.94 -5.66 -14.59
C SER A 70 -23.77 -5.68 -13.62
N THR A 71 -23.06 -6.81 -13.53
CA THR A 71 -21.78 -6.87 -12.83
C THR A 71 -20.75 -6.00 -13.56
N ALA A 72 -20.12 -5.10 -12.84
CA ALA A 72 -19.09 -4.19 -13.35
C ALA A 72 -17.85 -4.26 -12.46
N THR A 73 -16.69 -4.01 -13.05
CA THR A 73 -15.41 -3.85 -12.35
C THR A 73 -15.00 -2.39 -12.41
N SER A 74 -14.52 -1.85 -11.31
CA SER A 74 -13.99 -0.50 -11.26
C SER A 74 -12.74 -0.35 -12.13
N PRO A 75 -12.43 0.88 -12.57
CA PRO A 75 -11.05 1.22 -12.89
C PRO A 75 -10.15 0.86 -11.70
N PRO A 76 -8.93 0.33 -11.94
CA PRO A 76 -7.99 0.05 -10.87
C PRO A 76 -7.52 1.35 -10.22
N SER A 77 -7.30 1.31 -8.91
CA SER A 77 -6.62 2.36 -8.15
C SER A 77 -5.28 1.87 -7.66
N SER A 78 -4.25 2.71 -7.69
CA SER A 78 -2.91 2.35 -7.25
C SER A 78 -2.45 3.24 -6.10
N VAL A 79 -1.94 2.62 -5.03
CA VAL A 79 -1.21 3.29 -3.96
C VAL A 79 0.27 2.94 -4.13
N SER A 80 1.14 3.94 -4.02
CA SER A 80 2.59 3.75 -3.96
C SER A 80 3.13 4.42 -2.72
N LEU A 81 4.04 3.74 -2.03
CA LEU A 81 4.73 4.21 -0.85
C LEU A 81 6.24 4.06 -1.07
N THR A 82 6.98 5.14 -0.89
CA THR A 82 8.44 5.17 -0.90
C THR A 82 8.95 5.76 0.40
N GLY A 83 10.15 5.36 0.83
CA GLY A 83 10.78 5.96 1.99
C GLY A 83 10.91 7.48 1.87
N SER A 84 10.89 8.18 3.01
CA SER A 84 11.14 9.62 3.03
C SER A 84 12.59 9.94 2.71
N SER A 85 12.84 10.91 1.82
CA SER A 85 14.19 11.37 1.46
C SER A 85 14.93 12.05 2.62
N SER A 86 14.21 12.52 3.64
CA SER A 86 14.80 13.01 4.91
C SER A 86 15.15 11.89 5.90
N GLY A 87 14.95 10.63 5.49
CA GLY A 87 15.14 9.44 6.31
C GLY A 87 16.47 8.73 6.07
N LEU A 88 16.50 7.44 6.45
CA LEU A 88 17.66 6.58 6.22
C LEU A 88 17.73 6.22 4.74
N ILE A 89 18.93 6.30 4.16
CA ILE A 89 19.17 5.98 2.75
C ILE A 89 20.06 4.74 2.68
N GLY A 90 19.63 3.72 1.94
CA GLY A 90 20.39 2.51 1.63
C GLY A 90 20.59 2.41 0.12
N GLU A 91 21.83 2.19 -0.33
CA GLU A 91 22.14 2.09 -1.77
C GLU A 91 21.59 3.26 -2.62
N GLY A 92 21.53 4.46 -2.04
CA GLY A 92 21.00 5.66 -2.69
C GLY A 92 19.47 5.79 -2.73
N GLN A 93 18.72 4.82 -2.18
CA GLN A 93 17.26 4.88 -2.07
C GLN A 93 16.81 5.15 -0.63
N PRO A 94 15.79 5.99 -0.41
CA PRO A 94 15.22 6.17 0.91
C PRO A 94 14.45 4.92 1.34
N LEU A 95 14.75 4.41 2.53
CA LEU A 95 14.16 3.17 3.04
C LEU A 95 12.80 3.40 3.69
N LEU A 96 11.93 2.38 3.62
CA LEU A 96 10.68 2.36 4.37
C LEU A 96 10.95 2.13 5.85
N ARG A 97 10.20 2.84 6.69
CA ARG A 97 10.36 2.83 8.14
C ARG A 97 9.03 2.64 8.84
N ASP A 98 9.11 2.24 10.09
CA ASP A 98 7.94 2.11 10.95
C ASP A 98 7.06 3.37 10.92
N GLY A 99 5.76 3.15 10.69
CA GLY A 99 4.74 4.21 10.60
C GLY A 99 4.70 4.95 9.26
N ASP A 100 5.53 4.60 8.27
CA ASP A 100 5.36 5.10 6.92
C ASP A 100 4.03 4.58 6.34
N SER A 101 3.28 5.45 5.67
CA SER A 101 2.01 5.07 5.04
C SER A 101 1.65 5.99 3.89
N ALA A 102 0.90 5.45 2.93
CA ALA A 102 0.32 6.19 1.81
C ALA A 102 -1.13 5.75 1.62
N LYS A 103 -1.99 6.67 1.17
CA LYS A 103 -3.38 6.36 0.82
C LYS A 103 -3.78 7.01 -0.50
N ASP A 104 -4.72 6.39 -1.20
CA ASP A 104 -5.38 6.99 -2.37
C ASP A 104 -6.62 7.80 -1.96
N SER A 105 -7.33 8.32 -2.96
CA SER A 105 -8.60 9.03 -2.78
C SER A 105 -9.76 8.13 -2.35
N PHE A 106 -9.64 6.81 -2.52
CA PHE A 106 -10.65 5.83 -2.09
C PHE A 106 -10.46 5.42 -0.64
N GLY A 107 -9.34 5.79 -0.03
CA GLY A 107 -8.97 5.39 1.33
C GLY A 107 -8.21 4.08 1.37
N ASN A 108 -7.89 3.46 0.22
CA ASN A 108 -6.97 2.34 0.20
C ASN A 108 -5.60 2.80 0.67
N LYS A 109 -4.93 1.96 1.43
CA LYS A 109 -3.74 2.34 2.16
C LYS A 109 -2.69 1.26 2.09
N ILE A 110 -1.43 1.68 2.01
CA ILE A 110 -0.26 0.87 2.37
C ILE A 110 0.26 1.41 3.68
N LYS A 111 0.54 0.52 4.64
CA LYS A 111 1.13 0.85 5.94
C LYS A 111 2.34 -0.01 6.21
N VAL A 112 3.30 0.56 6.93
CA VAL A 112 4.50 -0.13 7.40
C VAL A 112 4.44 -0.24 8.92
N SER A 113 4.59 -1.46 9.43
CA SER A 113 4.60 -1.76 10.87
C SER A 113 5.84 -2.59 11.21
N ALA A 114 6.99 -1.94 11.35
CA ALA A 114 8.26 -2.63 11.55
C ALA A 114 8.52 -2.87 13.04
N SER A 115 8.45 -4.15 13.44
CA SER A 115 8.40 -4.55 14.86
C SER A 115 9.73 -4.52 15.61
N GLY A 116 10.87 -4.29 14.94
CA GLY A 116 12.17 -4.28 15.60
C GLY A 116 13.30 -3.67 14.77
N PRO A 117 14.47 -3.40 15.40
CA PRO A 117 15.63 -2.88 14.71
C PRO A 117 16.10 -3.86 13.64
N LEU A 118 16.66 -3.33 12.54
CA LEU A 118 17.21 -4.16 11.47
C LEU A 118 18.27 -5.11 12.05
N ARG A 119 18.10 -6.41 11.83
CA ARG A 119 19.10 -7.42 12.20
C ARG A 119 19.74 -7.96 10.93
N SER A 120 21.03 -7.70 10.76
CA SER A 120 21.88 -8.47 9.86
C SER A 120 22.21 -9.79 10.55
N ASP A 121 22.08 -10.90 9.83
CA ASP A 121 22.59 -12.21 10.25
C ASP A 121 24.13 -12.29 10.19
#